data_AF-A0A525VGJ9-F1
#
_entry.id   AF-A0A525VGJ9-F1
#
_cell.length_a   1.000
_cell.length_b   1.000
_cell.length_c   1.000
_cell.angle_alpha   90.00
_cell.angle_beta   90.00
_cell.angle_gamma   90.00
#
_symmetry.space_group_name_H-M   'P 1'
#
loop_
_entity.id
_entity.type
_entity.pdbx_description
1 polymer ?
#
loop_
_entity_poly.entity_id
_entity_poly.type
_entity_poly.pdbx_seq_one_letter_code
_entity_poly.pdbx_strand_id
1 'polypeptide(L)'
;MGTPPIGFSRLLQAMMVACMVVGLSACAQTLKPEFPKLVVSGVRFTLLEPKAKQVSLVGSFNGWAKEATPMKVRDGTGLWSVDMPLQEGEYTFMYVVDEKRWVTPPMAEDFVTDGFGHTNGVLIVH
;
A
#
# COMPACT_ATOMS: atom_id res chain seq x y z
N MET A 1 22.67 -55.68 -32.33
CA MET A 1 23.92 -55.69 -31.54
C MET A 1 25.01 -55.07 -32.39
N GLY A 2 25.67 -54.01 -31.90
CA GLY A 2 26.70 -53.25 -32.64
C GLY A 2 26.58 -51.77 -32.31
N THR A 3 27.52 -51.26 -31.52
CA THR A 3 27.57 -50.01 -30.74
C THR A 3 27.60 -48.69 -31.54
N PRO A 4 27.25 -47.54 -30.91
CA PRO A 4 27.37 -46.21 -31.54
C PRO A 4 28.80 -45.66 -31.40
N PRO A 5 29.22 -44.69 -32.25
CA PRO A 5 30.30 -43.78 -31.89
C PRO A 5 29.76 -42.38 -31.58
N ILE A 6 30.25 -41.87 -30.46
CA ILE A 6 30.11 -40.50 -29.97
C ILE A 6 30.98 -39.60 -30.84
N GLY A 7 30.38 -38.54 -31.40
CA GLY A 7 31.08 -37.45 -32.08
C GLY A 7 30.73 -36.11 -31.44
N PHE A 8 31.64 -35.61 -30.60
CA PHE A 8 31.67 -34.20 -30.19
C PHE A 8 32.05 -33.32 -31.38
N SER A 9 31.45 -32.13 -31.52
CA SER A 9 32.15 -30.82 -31.53
C SER A 9 31.41 -29.72 -32.33
N ARG A 10 31.52 -28.49 -31.79
CA ARG A 10 31.33 -27.15 -32.41
C ARG A 10 29.86 -26.71 -32.60
N LEU A 11 29.24 -26.04 -31.63
CA LEU A 11 29.41 -24.59 -31.38
C LEU A 11 29.44 -23.80 -32.69
N LEU A 12 28.26 -23.34 -33.16
CA LEU A 12 27.95 -21.93 -33.46
C LEU A 12 26.55 -21.80 -34.10
N GLN A 13 25.80 -20.83 -33.56
CA GLN A 13 24.81 -19.99 -34.26
C GLN A 13 23.49 -20.61 -34.74
N ALA A 14 22.44 -20.42 -33.94
CA ALA A 14 21.15 -19.99 -34.47
C ALA A 14 20.48 -19.03 -33.46
N MET A 15 20.86 -17.76 -33.61
CA MET A 15 20.10 -16.54 -33.32
C MET A 15 19.15 -16.59 -32.11
N MET A 16 19.68 -16.19 -30.95
CA MET A 16 18.90 -15.49 -29.94
C MET A 16 18.19 -14.31 -30.63
N VAL A 17 16.89 -14.42 -30.86
CA VAL A 17 16.07 -13.26 -31.17
C VAL A 17 15.93 -12.47 -29.87
N ALA A 18 16.88 -11.58 -29.65
CA ALA A 18 16.72 -10.44 -28.78
C ALA A 18 15.63 -9.56 -29.39
N CYS A 19 14.37 -9.87 -29.08
CA CYS A 19 13.33 -8.85 -29.14
C CYS A 19 13.66 -7.85 -28.03
N MET A 20 14.43 -6.83 -28.41
CA MET A 20 14.52 -5.57 -27.70
C MET A 20 13.11 -5.06 -27.43
N VAL A 21 12.59 -5.31 -26.23
CA VAL A 21 11.47 -4.53 -25.71
C VAL A 21 12.08 -3.27 -25.11
N VAL A 22 12.50 -2.35 -25.98
CA VAL A 22 12.72 -0.96 -25.60
C VAL A 22 11.38 -0.27 -25.86
N GLY A 23 10.65 0.08 -24.79
CA GLY A 23 9.43 0.85 -24.97
C GLY A 23 8.54 0.98 -23.73
N LEU A 24 8.83 2.02 -22.94
CA LEU A 24 7.86 2.81 -22.16
C LEU A 24 7.09 2.07 -21.03
N SER A 25 7.70 1.96 -19.86
CA SER A 25 6.91 2.08 -18.63
C SER A 25 7.73 2.77 -17.54
N ALA A 26 8.02 4.05 -17.77
CA ALA A 26 8.14 4.95 -16.62
C ALA A 26 6.73 5.12 -16.04
N CYS A 27 6.62 4.99 -14.71
CA CYS A 27 5.46 5.34 -13.88
C CYS A 27 4.44 4.26 -13.48
N ALA A 28 4.73 2.96 -13.60
CA ALA A 28 3.98 1.96 -12.84
C ALA A 28 4.75 1.57 -11.56
N GLN A 29 5.00 2.53 -10.66
CA GLN A 29 5.26 2.15 -9.27
C GLN A 29 3.97 1.49 -8.78
N THR A 30 4.00 0.17 -8.57
CA THR A 30 2.86 -0.53 -7.96
C THR A 30 2.68 0.07 -6.57
N LEU A 31 1.68 0.94 -6.41
CA LEU A 31 1.28 1.47 -5.11
C LEU A 31 0.69 0.30 -4.32
N LYS A 32 1.55 -0.41 -3.60
CA LYS A 32 1.16 -1.47 -2.70
C LYS A 32 0.57 -0.82 -1.44
N PRO A 33 -0.52 -1.37 -0.88
CA PRO A 33 -0.92 -1.03 0.47
C PRO A 33 0.27 -1.19 1.43
N GLU A 34 0.34 -0.34 2.45
CA GLU A 34 1.41 -0.37 3.44
C GLU A 34 0.81 -0.31 4.84
N PHE A 35 1.48 -0.94 5.80
CA PHE A 35 1.17 -0.75 7.22
C PHE A 35 1.46 0.72 7.59
N PRO A 36 0.79 1.27 8.63
CA PRO A 36 1.24 2.52 9.21
C PRO A 36 2.74 2.43 9.55
N LYS A 37 3.53 3.44 9.15
CA LYS A 37 4.99 3.41 9.27
C LYS A 37 5.48 4.41 10.28
N LEU A 38 6.39 4.02 11.16
CA LEU A 38 7.12 4.98 12.00
C LEU A 38 7.96 5.93 11.13
N VAL A 39 7.86 7.22 11.43
CA VAL A 39 8.57 8.33 10.80
C VAL A 39 9.00 9.31 11.88
N VAL A 40 9.92 10.24 11.57
CA VAL A 40 10.43 11.21 12.55
C VAL A 40 9.32 12.05 13.20
N SER A 41 8.22 12.30 12.47
CA SER A 41 7.04 13.05 12.91
C SER A 41 5.99 12.20 13.67
N GLY A 42 6.20 10.89 13.87
CA GLY A 42 5.26 9.98 14.50
C GLY A 42 4.94 8.75 13.64
N VAL A 43 3.66 8.49 13.38
CA VAL A 43 3.20 7.37 12.54
C VAL A 43 2.57 7.90 11.26
N ARG A 44 3.06 7.42 10.11
CA ARG A 44 2.54 7.73 8.79
C ARG A 44 1.46 6.74 8.39
N PHE A 45 0.28 7.26 8.11
CA PHE A 45 -0.85 6.53 7.55
C PHE A 45 -0.96 6.79 6.06
N THR A 46 -1.38 5.78 5.30
CA THR A 46 -1.57 5.89 3.85
C THR A 46 -2.80 5.16 3.35
N LEU A 47 -3.46 5.71 2.34
CA LEU A 47 -4.56 5.08 1.63
C LEU A 47 -4.47 5.36 0.14
N LEU A 48 -4.57 4.33 -0.70
CA LEU A 48 -4.68 4.49 -2.15
C LEU A 48 -6.16 4.66 -2.52
N GLU A 49 -6.54 5.87 -2.93
CA GLU A 49 -7.89 6.17 -3.39
C GLU A 49 -7.85 7.24 -4.50
N PRO A 50 -7.61 6.84 -5.76
CA PRO A 50 -7.41 7.76 -6.88
C PRO A 50 -8.62 8.59 -7.26
N LYS A 51 -9.83 8.17 -6.85
CA LYS A 51 -11.07 8.87 -7.18
C LYS A 51 -11.60 9.74 -6.04
N ALA A 52 -10.97 9.69 -4.86
CA ALA A 52 -11.36 10.55 -3.75
C ALA A 52 -11.11 12.02 -4.06
N LYS A 53 -11.99 12.86 -3.54
CA LYS A 53 -11.78 14.31 -3.45
C LYS A 53 -11.26 14.69 -2.08
N GLN A 54 -11.62 13.91 -1.06
CA GLN A 54 -11.15 14.07 0.31
C GLN A 54 -10.99 12.71 0.98
N VAL A 55 -9.94 12.56 1.78
CA VAL A 55 -9.76 11.42 2.68
C VAL A 55 -9.41 11.95 4.05
N SER A 56 -10.07 11.43 5.08
CA SER A 56 -9.76 11.71 6.48
C SER A 56 -9.37 10.42 7.20
N LEU A 57 -8.40 10.54 8.09
CA LEU A 57 -8.06 9.50 9.05
C LEU A 57 -8.94 9.68 10.29
N VAL A 58 -9.58 8.61 10.76
CA VAL A 58 -10.43 8.63 11.95
C VAL A 58 -10.06 7.48 12.87
N GLY A 59 -10.10 7.70 14.17
CA GLY A 59 -9.77 6.66 15.13
C GLY A 59 -9.91 7.10 16.58
N SER A 60 -9.50 6.22 17.50
CA SER A 60 -9.58 6.48 18.94
C SER A 60 -8.83 7.75 19.37
N PHE A 61 -7.70 8.07 18.72
CA PHE A 61 -6.88 9.25 19.02
C PHE A 61 -7.51 10.60 18.66
N ASN A 62 -8.53 10.62 17.79
CA ASN A 62 -9.26 11.85 17.44
C ASN A 62 -10.77 11.75 17.71
N GLY A 63 -11.18 10.80 18.55
CA GLY A 63 -12.58 10.60 18.93
C GLY A 63 -13.49 10.27 17.75
N TRP A 64 -12.96 9.62 16.70
CA TRP A 64 -13.69 9.28 15.48
C TRP A 64 -14.26 10.48 14.71
N ALA A 65 -13.72 11.69 14.92
CA ALA A 65 -14.16 12.90 14.24
C ALA A 65 -13.63 12.97 12.80
N LYS A 66 -14.55 13.01 11.82
CA LYS A 66 -14.25 12.93 10.37
C LYS A 66 -13.46 14.13 9.86
N GLU A 67 -13.62 15.28 10.49
CA GLU A 67 -13.03 16.55 10.06
C GLU A 67 -11.71 16.84 10.80
N ALA A 68 -11.37 16.07 11.83
CA ALA A 68 -10.24 16.35 12.71
C ALA A 68 -8.88 16.06 12.05
N THR A 69 -8.82 15.13 11.10
CA THR A 69 -7.53 14.69 10.51
C THR A 69 -7.64 14.45 9.00
N PRO A 70 -7.75 15.51 8.19
CA PRO A 70 -7.72 15.40 6.73
C PRO A 70 -6.32 14.96 6.24
N MET A 71 -6.30 14.05 5.27
CA MET A 71 -5.08 13.55 4.62
C MET A 71 -4.73 14.36 3.37
N LYS A 72 -3.46 14.33 2.99
CA LYS A 72 -2.95 15.00 1.78
C LYS A 72 -2.68 13.98 0.68
N VAL A 73 -3.12 14.26 -0.55
CA VAL A 73 -2.79 13.47 -1.74
C VAL A 73 -1.32 13.70 -2.14
N ARG A 74 -0.61 12.62 -2.48
CA ARG A 74 0.77 12.63 -2.97
C ARG A 74 0.80 12.55 -4.49
N ASP A 75 1.49 13.52 -5.09
CA ASP A 75 1.99 13.48 -6.47
C ASP A 75 0.94 13.15 -7.55
N GLY A 76 -0.33 13.47 -7.30
CA GLY A 76 -1.44 13.20 -8.22
C GLY A 76 -1.75 11.72 -8.45
N THR A 77 -1.14 10.82 -7.68
CA THR A 77 -1.26 9.36 -7.85
C THR A 77 -2.52 8.77 -7.21
N GLY A 78 -3.21 9.54 -6.37
CA GLY A 78 -4.27 9.03 -5.51
C GLY A 78 -3.79 8.41 -4.21
N LEU A 79 -2.48 8.44 -3.91
CA LEU A 79 -1.95 8.02 -2.62
C LEU A 79 -2.15 9.14 -1.60
N TRP A 80 -3.02 8.93 -0.62
CA TRP A 80 -3.27 9.85 0.49
C TRP A 80 -2.34 9.52 1.65
N SER A 81 -1.87 10.55 2.37
CA SER A 81 -1.06 10.34 3.57
C SER A 81 -1.26 11.42 4.64
N VAL A 82 -1.02 11.05 5.89
CA VAL A 82 -0.87 11.95 7.03
C VAL A 82 0.13 11.34 8.02
N ASP A 83 0.91 12.19 8.70
CA ASP A 83 1.80 11.79 9.78
C ASP A 83 1.16 12.25 11.10
N MET A 84 1.01 11.33 12.06
CA MET A 84 0.38 11.58 13.34
C MET A 84 1.36 11.39 14.50
N PRO A 85 1.54 12.38 15.38
CA PRO A 85 2.42 12.27 16.55
C PRO A 85 1.74 11.48 17.68
N LEU A 86 1.52 10.18 17.45
CA LEU A 86 0.91 9.28 18.44
C LEU A 86 1.95 8.87 19.48
N GLN A 87 1.52 8.84 20.74
CA GLN A 87 2.30 8.25 21.84
C GLN A 87 2.20 6.73 21.79
N GLU A 88 3.09 6.05 22.51
CA GLU A 88 3.00 4.60 22.75
C GLU A 88 1.60 4.21 23.22
N GLY A 89 1.09 3.10 22.69
CA GLY A 89 -0.26 2.62 22.98
C GLY A 89 -0.93 1.93 21.80
N GLU A 90 -2.15 1.45 22.05
CA GLU A 90 -2.99 0.77 21.07
C GLU A 90 -4.09 1.71 20.57
N TYR A 91 -4.25 1.78 19.25
CA TYR A 91 -5.23 2.64 18.60
C TYR A 91 -6.05 1.86 17.58
N THR A 92 -7.35 2.15 17.52
CA THR A 92 -8.22 1.68 16.44
C THR A 92 -8.47 2.81 15.45
N PHE A 93 -8.50 2.49 14.16
CA PHE A 93 -8.67 3.50 13.11
C PHE A 93 -9.34 2.97 11.83
N MET A 94 -9.86 3.90 11.05
CA MET A 94 -10.40 3.73 9.72
C MET A 94 -10.10 4.96 8.85
N TYR A 95 -10.52 4.92 7.59
CA TYR A 95 -10.56 6.09 6.72
C TYR A 95 -11.99 6.46 6.38
N VAL A 96 -12.24 7.76 6.21
CA VAL A 96 -13.48 8.27 5.63
C VAL A 96 -13.16 8.97 4.32
N VAL A 97 -13.75 8.47 3.24
CA VAL A 97 -13.60 9.02 1.89
C VAL A 97 -14.84 9.84 1.54
N ASP A 98 -14.60 11.06 1.04
CA ASP A 98 -15.62 12.01 0.61
C ASP A 98 -16.73 12.19 1.67
N GLU A 99 -16.31 12.29 2.95
CA GLU A 99 -17.13 12.51 4.17
C GLU A 99 -18.14 11.40 4.52
N LYS A 100 -18.36 10.44 3.61
CA LYS A 100 -19.50 9.52 3.66
C LYS A 100 -19.07 8.07 3.76
N ARG A 101 -18.04 7.67 3.00
CA ARG A 101 -17.68 6.26 2.85
C ARG A 101 -16.63 5.87 3.87
N TRP A 102 -17.02 5.01 4.79
CA TRP A 102 -16.09 4.32 5.69
C TRP A 102 -15.30 3.29 4.91
N VAL A 103 -13.98 3.30 5.10
CA VAL A 103 -13.05 2.40 4.45
C VAL A 103 -12.20 1.75 5.53
N THR A 104 -12.33 0.43 5.64
CA THR A 104 -11.43 -0.41 6.42
C THR A 104 -10.01 -0.24 5.88
N PRO A 105 -9.01 -0.02 6.75
CA PRO A 105 -7.64 0.14 6.29
C PRO A 105 -7.20 -1.10 5.51
N PRO A 106 -6.55 -0.95 4.35
CA PRO A 106 -6.15 -2.09 3.54
C PRO A 106 -5.06 -2.93 4.23
N MET A 107 -4.33 -2.32 5.17
CA MET A 107 -3.35 -2.96 6.04
C MET A 107 -3.36 -2.29 7.42
N ALA A 108 -3.32 -3.12 8.45
CA ALA A 108 -3.20 -2.79 9.87
C ALA A 108 -2.57 -3.99 10.59
N GLU A 109 -1.99 -3.78 11.76
CA GLU A 109 -1.31 -4.86 12.50
C GLU A 109 -2.27 -5.95 12.95
N ASP A 110 -3.47 -5.54 13.33
CA ASP A 110 -4.61 -6.42 13.59
C ASP A 110 -5.91 -5.73 13.19
N PHE A 111 -7.04 -6.43 13.33
CA PHE A 111 -8.37 -5.95 12.98
C PHE A 111 -9.39 -6.32 14.04
N VAL A 112 -10.29 -5.38 14.34
CA VAL A 112 -11.38 -5.60 15.32
C VAL A 112 -12.71 -5.14 14.74
N THR A 113 -13.78 -5.91 14.95
CA THR A 113 -15.13 -5.53 14.56
C THR A 113 -15.70 -4.50 15.53
N ASP A 114 -16.38 -3.49 15.03
CA ASP A 114 -16.89 -2.37 15.84
C ASP A 114 -18.31 -2.59 16.39
N GLY A 115 -18.98 -3.68 15.98
CA GLY A 115 -20.37 -3.97 16.34
C GLY A 115 -21.42 -3.19 15.53
N PHE A 116 -20.99 -2.28 14.64
CA PHE A 116 -21.84 -1.50 13.72
C PHE A 116 -21.71 -1.96 12.26
N GLY A 117 -21.00 -3.07 12.04
CA GLY A 117 -20.81 -3.67 10.72
C GLY A 117 -19.54 -3.23 10.00
N HIS A 118 -18.64 -2.52 10.69
CA HIS A 118 -17.31 -2.24 10.17
C HIS A 118 -16.22 -3.03 10.89
N THR A 119 -15.07 -3.09 10.23
CA THR A 119 -13.84 -3.63 10.78
C THR A 119 -12.80 -2.53 10.82
N ASN A 120 -12.35 -2.21 12.03
CA ASN A 120 -11.32 -1.22 12.30
C ASN A 120 -9.94 -1.86 12.22
N GLY A 121 -8.94 -1.11 11.76
CA GLY A 121 -7.56 -1.53 11.93
C GLY A 121 -7.06 -1.21 13.34
N VAL A 122 -6.18 -2.05 13.85
CA VAL A 122 -5.43 -1.86 15.09
C VAL A 122 -4.01 -1.43 14.73
N LEU A 123 -3.52 -0.43 15.45
CA LEU A 123 -2.14 0.06 15.42
C LEU A 123 -1.57 0.00 16.83
N ILE A 124 -0.41 -0.62 17.00
CA ILE A 124 0.37 -0.59 18.23
C ILE A 124 1.59 0.30 18.02
N VAL A 125 1.68 1.37 18.81
CA VAL A 125 2.86 2.24 18.87
C VAL A 125 3.73 1.78 20.03
N HIS A 126 4.99 1.45 19.73
CA HIS A 126 6.01 0.98 20.66
C HIS A 126 7.14 2.01 20.84
#